data_AF-A0A966PZ09-F1
#
_entry.id   AF-A0A966PZ09-F1
#
_cell.length_a   1.000
_cell.length_b   1.000
_cell.length_c   1.000
_cell.angle_alpha   90.00
_cell.angle_beta   90.00
_cell.angle_gamma   90.00
#
_symmetry.space_group_name_H-M   'P 1'
#
loop_
_entity.id
_entity.type
_entity.pdbx_description
1 polymer ?
#
loop_
_entity_poly.entity_id
_entity_poly.type
_entity_poly.pdbx_seq_one_letter_code
_entity_poly.pdbx_strand_id
1 'polypeptide(L)'
;MNYAEAKKIVGNQPTYALKNMVKALQMLTFLNTPEDWKRLEAAKIVLKGDPNDKPEPFKQYALTGGKDVKCIANGNTWEESEVV
;
A
#
# COMPACT_ATOMS: atom_id res chain seq x y z
N MET A 1 11.90 -6.44 -3.70
CA MET A 1 10.67 -7.25 -3.95
C MET A 1 9.63 -6.41 -4.73
N ASN A 2 8.76 -7.01 -5.55
CA ASN A 2 7.65 -6.32 -6.23
C ASN A 2 6.40 -6.17 -5.31
N TYR A 3 5.50 -5.21 -5.58
CA TYR A 3 4.28 -4.97 -4.78
C TYR A 3 3.36 -6.20 -4.70
N ALA A 4 3.16 -6.90 -5.82
CA ALA A 4 2.36 -8.12 -5.85
C ALA A 4 2.96 -9.25 -4.99
N GLU A 5 4.28 -9.39 -4.99
CA GLU A 5 4.98 -10.36 -4.16
C GLU A 5 4.95 -9.96 -2.68
N ALA A 6 5.13 -8.68 -2.39
CA ALA A 6 5.03 -8.13 -1.04
C ALA A 6 3.66 -8.41 -0.44
N LYS A 7 2.58 -8.17 -1.21
CA LYS A 7 1.20 -8.45 -0.78
C LYS A 7 0.96 -9.93 -0.48
N LYS A 8 1.64 -10.85 -1.19
CA LYS A 8 1.59 -12.29 -0.88
C LYS A 8 2.29 -12.62 0.44
N ILE A 9 3.38 -11.92 0.79
CA ILE A 9 4.13 -12.15 2.04
C ILE A 9 3.37 -11.63 3.26
N VAL A 10 2.88 -10.38 3.21
CA VAL A 10 2.15 -9.80 4.34
C VAL A 10 0.70 -10.25 4.41
N GLY A 11 0.14 -10.78 3.32
CA GLY A 11 -1.24 -11.26 3.27
C GLY A 11 -2.27 -10.13 3.37
N ASN A 12 -3.49 -10.47 3.80
CA ASN A 12 -4.60 -9.53 3.94
C ASN A 12 -4.55 -8.77 5.29
N GLN A 13 -3.42 -8.14 5.60
CA GLN A 13 -3.27 -7.36 6.82
C GLN A 13 -3.75 -5.91 6.66
N PRO A 14 -4.47 -5.35 7.64
CA PRO A 14 -4.88 -3.96 7.61
C PRO A 14 -3.67 -3.03 7.81
N THR A 15 -3.77 -1.80 7.29
CA THR A 15 -2.67 -0.83 7.27
C THR A 15 -2.06 -0.55 8.65
N TYR A 16 -2.86 -0.55 9.73
CA TYR A 16 -2.34 -0.33 11.08
C TYR A 16 -1.46 -1.49 11.57
N ALA A 17 -1.78 -2.74 11.19
CA ALA A 17 -1.02 -3.92 11.58
C ALA A 17 0.35 -3.91 10.91
N LEU A 18 0.41 -3.52 9.64
CA LEU A 18 1.65 -3.33 8.90
C LEU A 18 2.55 -2.28 9.55
N LYS A 19 2.00 -1.13 9.95
CA LYS A 19 2.75 -0.09 10.66
C LYS A 19 3.34 -0.59 11.99
N ASN A 20 2.55 -1.34 12.75
CA ASN A 20 3.01 -1.92 14.02
C ASN A 20 4.11 -2.96 13.79
N MET A 21 3.98 -3.79 12.75
CA MET A 21 5.00 -4.78 12.37
C MET A 21 6.32 -4.10 12.01
N VAL A 22 6.28 -3.08 11.15
CA VAL A 22 7.49 -2.31 10.79
C VAL A 22 8.16 -1.73 12.03
N LYS A 23 7.37 -1.15 12.94
CA LYS A 23 7.90 -0.57 14.18
C LYS A 23 8.54 -1.62 15.08
N ALA A 24 7.90 -2.78 15.27
CA ALA A 24 8.42 -3.86 16.10
C ALA A 24 9.75 -4.40 15.56
N LEU A 25 9.82 -4.68 14.27
CA LEU A 25 11.01 -5.19 13.60
C LEU A 25 12.17 -4.18 13.58
N GLN A 26 11.87 -2.88 13.65
CA GLN A 26 12.89 -1.83 13.76
C GLN A 26 13.37 -1.60 15.20
N MET A 27 12.55 -1.90 16.21
CA MET A 27 12.91 -1.67 17.61
C MET A 27 13.96 -2.66 18.14
N LEU A 28 14.00 -3.90 17.62
CA LEU A 28 14.90 -4.94 18.12
C LEU A 28 15.57 -5.71 16.98
N THR A 29 16.35 -4.99 16.16
CA THR A 29 16.97 -5.53 14.94
C THR A 29 17.92 -6.71 15.19
N PHE A 30 18.51 -6.79 16.37
CA PHE A 30 19.45 -7.86 16.74
C PHE A 30 18.79 -9.25 16.78
N LEU A 31 17.48 -9.32 17.06
CA LEU A 31 16.73 -10.59 17.13
C LEU A 31 15.98 -10.92 15.83
N ASN A 32 16.12 -10.10 14.79
CA ASN A 32 15.43 -10.33 13.53
C ASN A 32 16.04 -11.51 12.77
N THR A 33 15.20 -12.48 12.39
CA THR A 33 15.58 -13.55 11.48
C THR A 33 15.63 -13.05 10.02
N PRO A 34 16.25 -13.81 9.09
CA PRO A 34 16.19 -13.48 7.67
C PRO A 34 14.77 -13.39 7.10
N GLU A 35 13.80 -14.13 7.67
CA GLU A 35 12.39 -14.03 7.30
C GLU A 35 11.77 -12.72 7.79
N ASP A 36 12.14 -12.24 8.97
CA ASP A 36 11.64 -10.96 9.50
C ASP A 36 12.13 -9.79 8.66
N TRP A 37 13.36 -9.85 8.15
CA TRP A 37 13.85 -8.86 7.18
C TRP A 37 13.03 -8.85 5.89
N LYS A 38 12.63 -10.03 5.39
CA LYS A 38 11.74 -10.14 4.22
C LYS A 38 10.35 -9.56 4.53
N ARG A 39 9.77 -9.86 5.70
CA ARG A 39 8.49 -9.29 6.15
C ARG A 39 8.56 -7.77 6.31
N LEU A 40 9.67 -7.25 6.83
CA LEU A 40 9.92 -5.82 6.97
C LEU A 40 9.97 -5.12 5.61
N GLU A 41 10.70 -5.69 4.63
CA GLU A 41 10.76 -5.16 3.27
C GLU A 41 9.36 -5.19 2.62
N ALA A 42 8.66 -6.32 2.71
CA ALA A 42 7.31 -6.47 2.16
C ALA A 42 6.33 -5.47 2.77
N ALA A 43 6.31 -5.33 4.11
CA ALA A 43 5.43 -4.40 4.80
C ALA A 43 5.70 -2.94 4.39
N LYS A 44 6.97 -2.55 4.21
CA LYS A 44 7.34 -1.22 3.71
C LYS A 44 6.87 -0.98 2.28
N ILE A 45 6.98 -1.98 1.40
CA ILE A 45 6.50 -1.89 0.01
C ILE A 45 4.99 -1.71 -0.02
N VAL A 46 4.26 -2.54 0.74
CA VAL A 46 2.78 -2.44 0.78
C VAL A 46 2.32 -1.11 1.37
N LEU A 47 2.98 -0.59 2.41
CA LEU A 47 2.67 0.72 2.98
C LEU A 47 2.97 1.90 2.04
N LYS A 48 3.90 1.73 1.09
CA LYS A 48 4.21 2.75 0.09
C LYS A 48 3.14 2.82 -1.02
N GLY A 49 2.36 1.76 -1.21
CA GLY A 49 1.34 1.65 -2.25
C GLY A 49 1.86 1.05 -3.56
N ASP A 50 0.95 0.68 -4.46
CA ASP A 50 1.29 0.13 -5.76
C ASP A 50 1.98 1.23 -6.61
N PRO A 51 3.22 1.01 -7.08
CA PRO A 51 3.91 2.01 -7.88
C PRO A 51 3.23 2.30 -9.23
N ASN A 52 2.37 1.41 -9.72
CA ASN A 52 1.61 1.56 -10.96
C ASN A 52 0.26 2.27 -10.76
N ASP A 53 -0.25 2.34 -9.53
CA ASP A 53 -1.48 3.07 -9.20
C ASP A 53 -1.13 4.52 -8.84
N LYS A 54 -0.83 5.32 -9.86
CA LYS A 54 -0.44 6.74 -9.73
C LYS A 54 -1.15 7.60 -10.77
N PRO A 55 -1.30 8.92 -10.51
CA PRO A 55 -1.88 9.81 -11.50
C PRO A 55 -0.93 9.99 -12.68
N GLU A 56 -1.46 9.84 -13.89
CA GLU A 56 -0.74 10.19 -15.12
C GLU A 56 -0.77 11.71 -15.36
N PRO A 57 0.32 12.30 -15.89
CA PRO A 57 0.34 13.71 -16.28
C PRO A 57 -0.79 14.03 -17.27
N PHE A 58 -1.40 15.20 -17.10
CA PHE A 58 -2.48 15.73 -17.96
C PHE A 58 -3.83 14.98 -17.91
N LYS A 59 -4.01 14.02 -17.01
CA LYS A 59 -5.32 13.42 -16.71
C LYS A 59 -5.98 14.05 -15.49
N GLN A 60 -7.31 14.12 -15.48
CA GLN A 60 -8.10 14.66 -14.38
C GLN A 60 -8.75 13.53 -13.59
N TYR A 61 -8.71 13.63 -12.26
CA TYR A 61 -9.21 12.59 -11.35
C TYR A 61 -10.16 13.15 -10.29
N ALA A 62 -11.21 12.40 -9.97
CA ALA A 62 -12.18 12.73 -8.93
C ALA A 62 -11.58 12.45 -7.54
N LEU A 63 -11.24 13.52 -6.82
CA LEU A 63 -10.71 13.41 -5.45
C LEU A 63 -11.81 13.08 -4.41
N THR A 64 -13.01 13.62 -4.61
CA THR A 64 -14.16 13.46 -3.70
C THR A 64 -15.43 13.21 -4.49
N GLY A 65 -16.42 12.57 -3.88
CA GLY A 65 -17.70 12.25 -4.54
C GLY A 65 -18.74 11.75 -3.55
N GLY A 66 -19.98 11.62 -4.01
CA GLY A 66 -21.06 11.00 -3.24
C GLY A 66 -20.79 9.52 -2.95
N LYS A 67 -21.64 8.92 -2.12
CA LYS A 67 -21.66 7.47 -1.93
C LYS A 67 -21.89 6.80 -3.30
N ASP A 68 -21.07 5.81 -3.64
CA ASP A 68 -21.08 5.07 -4.91
C ASP A 68 -20.52 5.80 -6.15
N VAL A 69 -19.95 7.00 -5.99
CA VAL A 69 -19.19 7.66 -7.07
C VAL A 69 -17.77 7.12 -7.11
N LYS A 70 -17.26 6.88 -8.32
CA LYS A 70 -15.86 6.52 -8.56
C LYS A 70 -14.95 7.71 -8.23
N CYS A 71 -14.35 7.70 -7.04
CA CYS A 71 -13.42 8.73 -6.58
C CYS A 71 -12.38 8.14 -5.61
N ILE A 72 -11.25 8.85 -5.47
CA ILE A 72 -10.12 8.43 -4.62
C ILE A 72 -10.53 8.34 -3.15
N ALA A 73 -11.36 9.26 -2.66
CA ALA A 73 -11.87 9.23 -1.28
C ALA A 73 -12.69 7.97 -0.94
N ASN A 74 -13.29 7.32 -1.94
CA ASN A 74 -14.05 6.08 -1.78
C ASN A 74 -13.18 4.81 -1.89
N GLY A 75 -11.86 4.95 -2.02
CA GLY A 75 -10.91 3.83 -2.08
C GLY A 75 -10.74 3.22 -3.47
N ASN A 76 -11.16 3.92 -4.52
CA ASN A 76 -10.92 3.52 -5.91
C ASN A 76 -9.47 3.88 -6.33
N THR A 77 -8.96 3.17 -7.33
CA THR A 77 -7.66 3.47 -7.95
C THR A 77 -7.67 4.79 -8.71
N TRP A 78 -6.49 5.27 -9.12
CA TRP A 78 -6.38 6.45 -9.97
C TRP A 78 -7.09 6.25 -11.32
N GLU A 79 -6.88 5.10 -11.96
CA GLU A 79 -7.54 4.75 -13.23
C GLU A 79 -9.08 4.77 -13.09
N GLU A 80 -9.61 4.17 -12.02
CA GLU A 80 -11.06 4.13 -11.80
C GLU A 80 -11.65 5.51 -11.49
N SER A 81 -10.85 6.43 -10.96
CA SER A 81 -11.27 7.78 -10.59
C SER A 81 -11.06 8.81 -11.70
N GLU A 82 -10.66 8.40 -12.91
CA GLU A 82 -10.48 9.30 -14.05
C GLU A 82 -11.82 9.96 -14.44
N VAL A 83 -11.81 11.28 -14.58
CA VAL A 83 -12.95 12.07 -15.02
C VAL A 83 -12.88 12.16 -16.54
N VAL A 84 -13.78 11.45 -17.22
CA VAL A 84 -13.94 11.46 -18.68
C VAL A 84 -14.82 12.62 -19.14
#